data_AF-A0A6V7JRJ5-F1
#
_entry.id   AF-A0A6V7JRJ5-F1
#
_cell.length_a   1.000
_cell.length_b   1.000
_cell.length_c   1.000
_cell.angle_alpha   90.00
_cell.angle_beta   90.00
_cell.angle_gamma   90.00
#
_symmetry.space_group_name_H-M   'P 1'
#
loop_
_entity.id
_entity.type
_entity.pdbx_description
1 polymer ?
#
loop_
_entity_poly.entity_id
_entity_poly.type
_entity_poly.pdbx_seq_one_letter_code
_entity_poly.pdbx_strand_id
1 'polypeptide(L)'
;LQVVSTRVGGIPEVLPPDLIYLVEPTIDALLAGLEKAIADYKSGNIICPFEVHNKVVSFYNWFDVTRRTEIVYDAVQRENEKTLGEQLASYLSSGVLPWLLMVSLCYIILQWLEFVVPRK
;
A
#
# COMPACT_ATOMS: atom_id res chain seq x y z
N LEU A 1 -24.80 -6.44 1.74
CA LEU A 1 -23.71 -5.84 2.53
C LEU A 1 -23.93 -4.33 2.51
N GLN A 2 -23.85 -3.65 3.66
CA GLN A 2 -23.88 -2.18 3.73
C GLN A 2 -22.62 -1.76 4.49
N VAL A 3 -21.67 -1.11 3.82
CA VAL A 3 -20.39 -0.72 4.41
C VAL A 3 -20.34 0.80 4.49
N VAL A 4 -20.07 1.34 5.68
CA VAL A 4 -19.80 2.76 5.87
C VAL A 4 -18.33 2.89 6.22
N SER A 5 -17.60 3.74 5.49
CA SER A 5 -16.17 3.96 5.73
C SER A 5 -15.78 5.38 5.38
N THR A 6 -14.61 5.80 5.83
CA THR A 6 -14.06 7.11 5.54
C THR A 6 -13.42 7.13 4.15
N ARG A 7 -13.47 8.28 3.47
CA ARG A 7 -12.83 8.52 2.17
C ARG A 7 -11.37 8.91 2.34
N VAL A 8 -10.59 8.02 2.97
CA VAL A 8 -9.15 8.19 3.17
C VAL A 8 -8.42 6.87 2.93
N GLY A 9 -7.14 6.95 2.54
CA GLY A 9 -6.31 5.77 2.31
C GLY A 9 -6.71 5.00 1.04
N GLY A 10 -6.51 3.68 1.07
CA GLY A 10 -6.71 2.78 -0.08
C GLY A 10 -8.11 2.16 -0.21
N ILE A 11 -9.08 2.57 0.63
CA ILE A 11 -10.43 1.99 0.63
C ILE A 11 -11.23 2.36 -0.63
N PRO A 12 -11.20 3.61 -1.13
CA PRO A 12 -11.87 3.98 -2.39
C PRO A 12 -11.43 3.14 -3.61
N GLU A 13 -10.23 2.58 -3.57
CA GLU A 13 -9.63 1.77 -4.63
C GLU A 13 -10.05 0.29 -4.57
N VAL A 14 -10.52 -0.18 -3.41
CA VAL A 14 -10.82 -1.60 -3.15
C VAL A 14 -12.28 -1.95 -3.46
N LEU A 15 -13.21 -1.01 -3.22
CA LEU A 15 -14.64 -1.20 -3.44
C LEU A 15 -15.22 -0.04 -4.25
N PRO A 16 -16.04 -0.32 -5.27
CA PRO A 16 -16.64 0.73 -6.08
C PRO A 16 -17.65 1.55 -5.27
N PRO A 17 -17.88 2.84 -5.64
CA PRO A 17 -18.72 3.76 -4.87
C PRO A 17 -20.20 3.34 -4.73
N ASP A 18 -20.68 2.42 -5.56
CA ASP A 18 -22.05 1.88 -5.49
C ASP A 18 -22.23 0.80 -4.41
N LEU A 19 -21.14 0.30 -3.80
CA LEU A 19 -21.16 -0.75 -2.79
C LEU A 19 -20.76 -0.26 -1.37
N ILE A 20 -20.40 1.01 -1.22
CA ILE A 20 -19.88 1.58 0.04
C ILE A 20 -20.33 3.04 0.21
N TYR A 21 -20.68 3.42 1.44
CA TYR A 21 -20.91 4.81 1.81
C TYR A 21 -19.58 5.42 2.27
N LEU A 22 -18.95 6.17 1.38
CA LEU A 22 -17.72 6.91 1.69
C LEU A 22 -18.05 8.29 2.24
N VAL A 23 -17.59 8.55 3.46
CA VAL A 23 -17.82 9.80 4.18
C VAL A 23 -16.50 10.49 4.54
N GLU A 24 -16.56 11.78 4.89
CA GLU A 24 -15.37 12.48 5.39
C GLU A 24 -14.90 11.88 6.74
N PRO A 25 -13.61 12.00 7.10
CA PRO A 25 -13.05 11.43 8.32
C PRO A 25 -13.42 12.25 9.57
N THR A 26 -14.73 12.48 9.78
CA THR A 26 -15.28 13.17 10.94
C THR A 26 -16.39 12.33 11.58
N ILE A 27 -16.61 12.53 12.89
CA ILE A 27 -17.64 11.79 13.64
C ILE A 27 -19.03 12.06 13.06
N ASP A 28 -19.35 13.34 12.81
CA ASP A 28 -20.65 13.74 12.27
C ASP A 28 -20.93 13.10 10.90
N ALA A 29 -19.90 13.02 10.04
CA ALA A 29 -20.04 12.41 8.73
C ALA A 29 -20.22 10.88 8.81
N LEU A 30 -19.55 10.20 9.75
CA LEU A 30 -19.76 8.77 10.02
C LEU A 30 -21.16 8.48 10.55
N LEU A 31 -21.66 9.31 11.47
CA LEU A 31 -23.02 9.19 11.98
C LEU A 31 -24.04 9.36 10.86
N ALA A 32 -23.91 10.42 10.05
CA ALA A 32 -24.78 10.65 8.90
C ALA A 32 -24.73 9.50 7.88
N GLY A 33 -23.53 8.96 7.60
CA GLY A 33 -23.35 7.80 6.71
C GLY A 33 -24.03 6.53 7.24
N LEU A 34 -23.94 6.29 8.55
CA LEU A 34 -24.60 5.16 9.20
C LEU A 34 -26.13 5.30 9.20
N GLU A 35 -26.64 6.48 9.55
CA GLU A 35 -28.08 6.77 9.52
C GLU A 35 -28.65 6.57 8.12
N LYS A 36 -27.93 7.04 7.09
CA LYS A 36 -28.30 6.83 5.69
C LYS A 36 -28.35 5.34 5.32
N ALA A 37 -27.31 4.58 5.67
CA ALA A 37 -27.27 3.13 5.39
C ALA A 37 -28.43 2.37 6.07
N ILE A 38 -28.82 2.77 7.28
CA ILE A 38 -29.96 2.19 8.00
C ILE A 38 -31.28 2.58 7.31
N ALA A 39 -31.43 3.84 6.89
CA ALA A 39 -32.61 4.30 6.19
C ALA A 39 -32.80 3.57 4.85
N ASP A 40 -31.73 3.41 4.06
CA ASP A 40 -31.75 2.70 2.80
C ASP A 40 -32.07 1.20 2.98
N TYR A 41 -31.58 0.58 4.06
CA TYR A 41 -31.98 -0.78 4.43
C TYR A 41 -33.48 -0.89 4.72
N LYS A 42 -34.02 0.04 5.51
CA LYS A 42 -35.45 0.04 5.90
C LYS A 42 -36.38 0.33 4.73
N SER A 43 -35.98 1.18 3.78
CA SER A 43 -36.78 1.52 2.60
C SER A 43 -36.71 0.45 1.50
N GLY A 44 -35.84 -0.56 1.64
CA GLY A 44 -35.60 -1.55 0.60
C GLY A 44 -34.73 -1.03 -0.55
N ASN A 45 -34.08 0.13 -0.41
CA ASN A 45 -33.13 0.70 -1.36
C ASN A 45 -31.77 -0.01 -1.31
N ILE A 46 -31.78 -1.35 -1.25
CA ILE A 46 -30.58 -2.17 -1.16
C ILE A 46 -30.43 -3.01 -2.40
N ILE A 47 -29.19 -3.14 -2.87
CA ILE A 47 -28.85 -4.06 -3.96
C ILE A 47 -28.99 -5.49 -3.44
N CYS A 48 -29.50 -6.39 -4.28
CA CYS A 48 -29.62 -7.80 -3.96
C CYS A 48 -28.27 -8.36 -3.45
N PRO A 49 -28.23 -9.03 -2.28
CA PRO A 49 -26.97 -9.56 -1.73
C PRO A 49 -26.21 -10.48 -2.69
N PHE A 50 -26.92 -11.25 -3.52
CA PHE A 50 -26.31 -12.12 -4.54
C PHE A 50 -25.64 -11.32 -5.65
N GLU A 51 -26.25 -10.22 -6.11
CA GLU A 51 -25.66 -9.33 -7.11
C GLU A 51 -24.41 -8.63 -6.56
N VAL A 52 -24.46 -8.17 -5.31
CA VAL A 52 -23.30 -7.59 -4.62
C VAL A 52 -22.16 -8.60 -4.54
N HIS A 53 -22.46 -9.84 -4.14
CA HIS A 53 -21.44 -10.89 -4.08
C HIS A 53 -20.80 -11.13 -5.45
N ASN A 54 -21.59 -11.26 -6.51
CA ASN A 54 -21.08 -11.48 -7.87
C ASN A 54 -20.19 -10.33 -8.35
N LYS A 55 -20.53 -9.07 -8.01
CA LYS A 55 -19.65 -7.92 -8.27
C LYS A 55 -18.34 -8.03 -7.50
N VAL A 56 -18.40 -8.34 -6.19
CA VAL A 56 -17.22 -8.44 -5.31
C VAL A 56 -16.22 -9.50 -5.76
N VAL A 57 -16.69 -10.63 -6.31
CA VAL A 57 -15.82 -11.69 -6.84
C VAL A 57 -14.89 -11.18 -7.94
N SER A 58 -15.31 -10.18 -8.72
CA SER A 58 -14.50 -9.59 -9.80
C SER A 58 -13.48 -8.55 -9.32
N PHE A 59 -13.57 -8.12 -8.05
CA PHE A 59 -12.67 -7.12 -7.47
C PHE A 59 -11.46 -7.79 -6.80
N TYR A 60 -11.20 -7.47 -5.53
CA TYR A 60 -10.01 -7.88 -4.80
C TYR A 60 -9.74 -9.40 -4.92
N ASN A 61 -8.77 -9.74 -5.77
CA ASN A 61 -8.42 -11.11 -6.11
C ASN A 61 -6.93 -11.35 -5.81
N TRP A 62 -6.66 -12.20 -4.82
CA TRP A 62 -5.29 -12.55 -4.45
C TRP A 62 -4.46 -13.10 -5.61
N PHE A 63 -5.07 -13.80 -6.58
CA PHE A 63 -4.34 -14.26 -7.76
C PHE A 63 -3.87 -13.09 -8.66
N ASP A 64 -4.65 -12.02 -8.77
CA ASP A 64 -4.21 -10.80 -9.50
C ASP A 64 -3.11 -10.07 -8.73
N VAL A 65 -3.30 -9.90 -7.42
CA VAL A 65 -2.30 -9.27 -6.54
C VAL A 65 -0.98 -10.02 -6.62
N THR A 66 -0.98 -11.35 -6.45
CA THR A 66 0.23 -12.18 -6.53
C THR A 66 0.88 -12.06 -7.90
N ARG A 67 0.13 -12.17 -9.01
CA ARG A 67 0.67 -12.03 -10.37
C ARG A 67 1.37 -10.68 -10.57
N ARG A 68 0.74 -9.59 -10.14
CA ARG A 68 1.31 -8.24 -10.27
C ARG A 68 2.53 -8.05 -9.38
N THR A 69 2.52 -8.64 -8.19
CA THR A 69 3.68 -8.65 -7.29
C THR A 69 4.84 -9.44 -7.89
N GLU A 70 4.61 -10.63 -8.45
CA GLU A 70 5.65 -11.44 -9.11
C GLU A 70 6.35 -10.67 -10.23
N ILE A 71 5.61 -9.92 -11.07
CA ILE A 71 6.20 -9.08 -12.13
C ILE A 71 7.22 -8.08 -11.56
N VAL A 72 6.90 -7.45 -10.42
CA VAL A 72 7.81 -6.50 -9.77
C VAL A 72 9.03 -7.22 -9.20
N TYR A 73 8.83 -8.36 -8.56
CA TYR A 73 9.94 -9.15 -8.02
C TYR A 73 10.88 -9.64 -9.14
N ASP A 74 10.35 -10.15 -10.24
CA ASP A 74 11.12 -10.55 -11.42
C ASP A 74 11.88 -9.37 -12.03
N ALA A 75 11.28 -8.17 -12.04
CA ALA A 75 11.92 -6.96 -12.54
C ALA A 75 13.09 -6.53 -11.64
N VAL A 76 12.87 -6.49 -10.33
CA VAL A 76 13.90 -6.14 -9.32
C VAL A 76 15.03 -7.17 -9.30
N GLN A 77 14.72 -8.46 -9.48
CA GLN A 77 15.74 -9.51 -9.55
C GLN A 77 16.67 -9.35 -10.75
N ARG A 78 16.20 -8.75 -11.85
CA ARG A 78 17.00 -8.47 -13.05
C ARG A 78 17.71 -7.12 -12.99
N GLU A 79 17.44 -6.30 -11.98
CA GLU A 79 18.10 -5.03 -11.79
C GLU A 79 19.56 -5.26 -11.37
N ASN A 80 20.49 -4.51 -11.96
CA ASN A 80 21.90 -4.63 -11.58
C ASN A 80 22.09 -4.11 -10.15
N GLU A 81 22.95 -4.79 -9.38
CA GLU A 81 23.39 -4.26 -8.10
C GLU A 81 24.06 -2.90 -8.32
N LYS A 82 23.51 -1.86 -7.68
CA LYS A 82 24.10 -0.52 -7.75
C LYS A 82 25.48 -0.56 -7.11
N THR A 83 26.47 -0.07 -7.83
CA THR A 83 27.81 0.14 -7.28
C THR A 83 27.75 1.15 -6.13
N LEU A 84 28.73 1.11 -5.24
CA LEU A 84 28.79 2.01 -4.08
C LEU A 84 28.79 3.48 -4.47
N GLY A 85 29.45 3.82 -5.59
CA GLY A 85 29.45 5.18 -6.12
C GLY A 85 28.06 5.65 -6.55
N GLU A 86 27.28 4.77 -7.19
CA GLU A 86 25.90 5.07 -7.60
C GLU A 86 24.96 5.18 -6.40
N GLN A 87 25.14 4.34 -5.38
CA GLN A 87 24.38 4.43 -4.13
C GLN A 87 24.66 5.75 -3.40
N LEU A 88 25.93 6.13 -3.24
CA LEU A 88 26.34 7.39 -2.60
C LEU A 88 25.87 8.61 -3.39
N ALA A 89 25.95 8.57 -4.72
CA ALA A 89 25.42 9.65 -5.58
C ALA A 89 23.90 9.80 -5.43
N SER A 90 23.16 8.69 -5.34
CA SER A 90 21.72 8.71 -5.08
C SER A 90 21.42 9.33 -3.70
N TYR A 91 22.20 9.03 -2.67
CA TYR A 91 22.01 9.65 -1.35
C TYR A 91 22.44 11.12 -1.31
N LEU A 92 23.43 11.51 -2.09
CA LEU A 92 23.82 12.93 -2.20
C LEU A 92 22.69 13.75 -2.83
N SER A 93 22.02 13.19 -3.85
CA SER A 93 20.88 13.85 -4.51
C SER A 93 19.63 14.00 -3.63
N SER A 94 19.49 13.22 -2.56
CA SER A 94 18.34 13.33 -1.65
C SER A 94 18.45 14.51 -0.66
N GLY A 95 19.63 15.12 -0.52
CA GLY A 95 19.87 16.26 0.37
C GLY A 95 19.92 15.91 1.86
N VAL A 96 19.81 14.64 2.23
CA VAL A 96 19.80 14.19 3.63
C VAL A 96 21.22 13.83 4.10
N LEU A 97 22.03 14.86 4.38
CA LEU A 97 23.44 14.70 4.77
C LEU A 97 23.67 13.79 6.00
N PRO A 98 22.87 13.85 7.10
CA PRO A 98 23.07 12.97 8.24
C PRO A 98 22.92 11.48 7.88
N TRP A 99 22.01 11.16 6.96
CA TRP A 99 21.80 9.79 6.50
C TRP A 99 22.98 9.30 5.67
N LEU A 100 23.50 10.15 4.78
CA LEU A 100 24.69 9.84 3.99
C LEU A 100 25.93 9.58 4.86
N LEU A 101 26.13 10.38 5.92
CA LEU A 101 27.20 10.16 6.90
C LEU A 101 27.05 8.81 7.61
N MET A 102 25.84 8.48 8.05
CA MET A 102 25.57 7.21 8.74
C MET A 102 25.85 6.01 7.83
N VAL A 103 25.36 6.02 6.58
CA VAL A 103 25.61 4.94 5.61
C VAL A 103 27.10 4.81 5.31
N SER A 104 27.81 5.92 5.12
CA SER A 104 29.26 5.92 4.89
C SER A 104 30.02 5.33 6.08
N LEU A 105 29.63 5.65 7.32
CA LEU A 105 30.23 5.10 8.53
C LEU A 105 29.99 3.59 8.65
N CYS A 106 28.75 3.13 8.45
CA CYS A 106 28.43 1.70 8.43
C CYS A 106 29.26 0.94 7.37
N TYR A 107 29.46 1.54 6.20
CA TYR A 107 30.30 0.98 5.15
C TYR A 107 31.76 0.82 5.57
N ILE A 108 32.36 1.85 6.19
CA ILE A 108 33.74 1.77 6.71
C ILE A 108 33.87 0.67 7.76
N ILE A 109 32.88 0.54 8.64
CA ILE A 109 32.84 -0.52 9.66
C ILE A 109 32.78 -1.90 9.00
N LEU A 110 31.95 -2.09 7.96
CA LEU A 110 31.86 -3.36 7.23
C LEU A 110 33.18 -3.72 6.53
N GLN A 111 33.84 -2.76 5.88
CA GLN A 111 35.15 -2.98 5.27
C GLN A 111 36.22 -3.36 6.30
N TRP A 112 36.22 -2.70 7.46
CA TRP A 112 37.10 -3.05 8.56
C TRP A 112 36.81 -4.46 9.09
N LEU A 113 35.54 -4.84 9.21
CA LEU A 113 35.14 -6.20 9.61
C LEU A 113 35.55 -7.26 8.58
N GLU A 114 35.40 -7.00 7.28
CA GLU A 114 35.87 -7.91 6.23
C GLU A 114 37.40 -8.07 6.25
N PHE A 115 38.14 -7.02 6.60
CA PHE A 115 39.58 -7.10 6.78
C PHE A 115 39.97 -7.95 8.00
N VAL A 116 39.27 -7.78 9.13
CA VAL A 116 39.57 -8.49 10.39
C VAL A 116 39.08 -9.94 10.35
N VAL A 117 37.94 -10.19 9.69
CA VAL A 117 37.32 -11.51 9.53
C VAL A 117 36.89 -11.67 8.06
N PRO A 118 37.83 -12.05 7.18
CA PRO A 118 37.47 -12.30 5.78
C PRO A 118 36.44 -13.43 5.70
N ARG A 119 35.34 -13.16 5.00
CA ARG A 119 34.33 -14.18 4.69
C ARG A 119 35.02 -15.34 3.96
N LYS A 120 34.82 -16.56 4.46
CA LYS A 120 35.25 -17.79 3.77
C LYS A 120 34.58 -17.92 2.41
#